data_AF-A0A6G1AQK0-F1
#
_entry.id   AF-A0A6G1AQK0-F1
#
_cell.length_a   1.000
_cell.length_b   1.000
_cell.length_c   1.000
_cell.angle_alpha   90.00
_cell.angle_beta   90.00
_cell.angle_gamma   90.00
#
_symmetry.space_group_name_H-M   'P 1'
#
loop_
_entity.id
_entity.type
_entity.pdbx_description
1 polymer ?
#
loop_
_entity_poly.entity_id
_entity_poly.type
_entity_poly.pdbx_seq_one_letter_code
_entity_poly.pdbx_strand_id
1 'polypeptide(L)'
;QTTLRYHLTPFRVAKTNKSEDSRCWRGCGEMGTLLHCWWECKLVQPLWKTVWRFFKKLTIELPYDPVIALLGIYPRDTGVLMHRGTCTPMFMAALSTIAKTWKEPKCPPTDE
;
A
#
# COMPACT_ATOMS: atom_id res chain seq x y z
N GLN A 1 10.89 15.06 5.03
CA GLN A 1 9.50 15.51 5.21
C GLN A 1 8.55 14.57 4.45
N THR A 2 8.36 13.35 4.96
CA THR A 2 7.60 12.26 4.32
C THR A 2 6.20 12.07 4.92
N THR A 3 5.98 12.58 6.13
CA THR A 3 4.74 12.44 6.92
C THR A 3 3.53 13.11 6.27
N LEU A 4 3.72 14.18 5.48
CA LEU A 4 2.61 14.90 4.84
C LEU A 4 1.93 14.09 3.71
N ARG A 5 2.68 13.23 3.00
CA ARG A 5 2.17 12.55 1.80
C ARG A 5 1.20 11.41 2.13
N TYR A 6 1.26 10.84 3.34
CA TYR A 6 0.35 9.76 3.72
C TYR A 6 -1.12 10.19 3.80
N HIS A 7 -1.36 11.42 4.23
CA HIS A 7 -2.71 11.94 4.45
C HIS A 7 -3.25 12.78 3.28
N LEU A 8 -2.37 13.20 2.38
CA LEU A 8 -2.71 13.98 1.18
C LEU A 8 -2.98 13.05 0.01
N THR A 9 -4.26 12.83 -0.26
CA THR A 9 -4.74 12.05 -1.40
C THR A 9 -5.25 12.97 -2.51
N PRO A 10 -5.21 12.55 -3.79
CA PRO A 10 -5.78 13.34 -4.89
C PRO A 10 -7.20 13.82 -4.61
N PHE A 11 -8.05 12.93 -4.07
CA PHE A 11 -9.41 13.28 -3.68
C PHE A 11 -9.47 14.43 -2.64
N ARG A 12 -8.63 14.39 -1.61
CA ARG A 12 -8.57 15.45 -0.58
C ARG A 12 -8.02 16.76 -1.14
N VAL A 13 -7.02 16.68 -2.02
CA VAL A 13 -6.45 17.87 -2.67
C VAL A 13 -7.48 18.53 -3.58
N ALA A 14 -8.18 17.78 -4.41
CA ALA A 14 -9.26 18.28 -5.27
C ALA A 14 -10.44 18.89 -4.48
N LYS A 15 -10.72 18.37 -3.27
CA LYS A 15 -11.75 18.93 -2.39
C LYS A 15 -11.36 20.29 -1.81
N THR A 16 -10.08 20.50 -1.51
CA THR A 16 -9.55 21.77 -1.00
C THR A 16 -9.28 22.78 -2.13
N ASN A 17 -8.81 22.30 -3.28
CA ASN A 17 -8.56 23.10 -4.47
C ASN A 17 -9.31 22.52 -5.68
N LYS A 18 -10.38 23.18 -6.10
CA LYS A 18 -11.28 22.68 -7.15
C LYS A 18 -10.64 22.53 -8.53
N SER A 19 -9.48 23.15 -8.80
CA SER A 19 -8.76 22.99 -10.06
C SER A 19 -7.88 21.75 -10.12
N GLU A 20 -7.66 21.08 -8.98
CA GLU A 20 -6.88 19.85 -8.90
C GLU A 20 -7.72 18.62 -9.25
N ASP A 21 -7.07 17.65 -9.88
CA ASP A 21 -7.72 16.42 -10.31
C ASP A 21 -7.85 15.43 -9.14
N SER A 22 -9.06 14.88 -8.96
CA SER A 22 -9.34 13.87 -7.95
C SER A 22 -8.84 12.46 -8.32
N ARG A 23 -8.36 12.26 -9.55
CA ARG A 23 -7.84 10.98 -10.04
C ARG A 23 -6.51 10.61 -9.42
N CYS A 24 -6.25 9.31 -9.33
CA CYS A 24 -5.04 8.72 -8.79
C CYS A 24 -3.78 9.29 -9.46
N TRP A 25 -2.82 9.80 -8.66
CA TRP A 25 -1.56 10.36 -9.16
C TRP A 25 -0.68 9.36 -9.92
N ARG A 26 -0.95 8.05 -9.79
CA ARG A 26 -0.28 7.00 -10.59
C ARG A 26 -0.84 6.85 -12.01
N GLY A 27 -1.91 7.58 -12.35
CA GLY A 27 -2.47 7.58 -13.71
C GLY A 27 -3.29 6.33 -14.06
N CYS A 28 -3.81 5.59 -13.08
CA CYS A 28 -4.64 4.41 -13.34
C CYS A 28 -6.05 4.73 -13.89
N GLY A 29 -6.49 5.99 -13.77
CA GLY A 29 -7.79 6.49 -14.24
C GLY A 29 -8.89 6.57 -13.17
N GLU A 30 -8.71 5.89 -12.03
CA GLU A 30 -9.70 5.86 -10.93
C GLU A 30 -9.51 7.01 -9.93
N MET A 31 -10.51 7.23 -9.07
CA MET A 31 -10.46 8.25 -8.02
C MET A 31 -9.38 7.91 -6.98
N GLY A 32 -8.50 8.88 -6.72
CA GLY A 32 -7.41 8.75 -5.76
C GLY A 32 -7.89 8.92 -4.31
N THR A 33 -8.66 7.97 -3.80
CA THR A 33 -8.94 7.84 -2.37
C THR A 33 -7.72 7.29 -1.63
N LEU A 34 -7.74 7.33 -0.29
CA LEU A 34 -6.66 6.76 0.52
C LEU A 34 -6.52 5.26 0.25
N LEU A 35 -7.61 4.50 0.39
CA LEU A 35 -7.61 3.06 0.19
C LEU A 35 -7.22 2.69 -1.25
N HIS A 36 -7.70 3.46 -2.24
CA HIS A 36 -7.33 3.23 -3.63
C HIS A 36 -5.82 3.40 -3.85
N CYS A 37 -5.25 4.53 -3.44
CA CYS A 37 -3.84 4.83 -3.67
C CYS A 37 -2.88 3.87 -2.95
N TRP A 38 -3.29 3.33 -1.80
CA TRP A 38 -2.45 2.44 -0.99
C TRP A 38 -2.66 0.96 -1.28
N TRP A 39 -3.86 0.55 -1.69
CA TRP A 39 -4.21 -0.86 -1.83
C TRP A 39 -4.89 -1.18 -3.15
N GLU A 40 -6.07 -0.64 -3.42
CA GLU A 40 -6.95 -1.14 -4.50
C GLU A 40 -6.41 -0.86 -5.91
N CYS A 41 -5.57 0.17 -6.06
CA CYS A 41 -5.02 0.55 -7.36
C CYS A 41 -4.34 -0.64 -8.05
N LYS A 42 -4.79 -0.95 -9.27
CA LYS A 42 -4.24 -2.02 -10.11
C LYS A 42 -2.72 -1.94 -10.34
N LEU A 43 -2.14 -0.75 -10.25
CA LEU A 43 -0.69 -0.52 -10.38
C LEU A 43 0.08 -0.81 -9.09
N VAL A 44 -0.60 -0.81 -7.95
CA VAL A 44 -0.03 -1.07 -6.62
C VAL A 44 -0.20 -2.55 -6.22
N GLN A 45 -1.30 -3.18 -6.65
CA GLN A 45 -1.58 -4.60 -6.40
C GLN A 45 -0.43 -5.58 -6.70
N PRO A 46 0.37 -5.43 -7.77
CA PRO A 46 1.53 -6.30 -8.02
C PRO A 46 2.52 -6.35 -6.85
N LEU A 47 2.80 -5.19 -6.21
CA LEU A 47 3.68 -5.10 -5.05
C LEU A 47 3.12 -5.89 -3.87
N TRP A 48 1.84 -5.71 -3.53
CA TRP A 48 1.19 -6.44 -2.45
C TRP A 48 1.16 -7.95 -2.71
N LYS A 49 0.89 -8.37 -3.94
CA LYS A 49 0.99 -9.79 -4.32
C LYS A 49 2.40 -10.34 -4.16
N THR A 50 3.45 -9.54 -4.38
CA THR A 50 4.84 -9.95 -4.12
C THR A 50 5.10 -10.11 -2.62
N VAL A 51 4.64 -9.17 -1.80
CA VAL A 51 4.75 -9.24 -0.33
C VAL A 51 4.08 -10.51 0.20
N TRP A 52 2.86 -10.84 -0.26
CA TRP A 52 2.18 -12.07 0.15
C TRP A 52 2.85 -13.34 -0.36
N ARG A 53 3.37 -13.34 -1.59
CA ARG A 53 4.18 -14.45 -2.10
C ARG A 53 5.42 -14.67 -1.24
N PHE A 54 6.05 -13.61 -0.76
CA PHE A 54 7.19 -13.69 0.16
C PHE A 54 6.79 -14.30 1.51
N PHE A 55 5.68 -13.87 2.11
CA PHE A 55 5.18 -14.50 3.34
C PHE A 55 4.89 -15.99 3.17
N LYS A 56 4.29 -16.39 2.05
CA LYS A 56 4.05 -17.81 1.75
C LYS A 56 5.36 -18.61 1.68
N LYS A 57 6.42 -18.05 1.10
CA LYS A 57 7.77 -18.67 1.08
C LYS A 57 8.36 -18.85 2.49
N LEU A 58 7.99 -17.95 3.42
CA LEU A 58 8.37 -18.03 4.82
C LEU A 58 7.39 -18.84 5.68
N THR A 59 6.45 -19.58 5.06
CA THR A 59 5.39 -20.34 5.73
C THR A 59 4.52 -19.51 6.68
N ILE A 60 4.40 -18.20 6.40
CA ILE A 60 3.52 -17.28 7.14
C ILE A 60 2.21 -17.18 6.36
N GLU A 61 1.14 -17.75 6.91
CA GLU A 61 -0.19 -17.65 6.33
C GLU A 61 -0.91 -16.40 6.84
N LEU A 62 -1.23 -15.49 5.91
CA LEU A 62 -1.86 -14.22 6.20
C LEU A 62 -3.06 -14.00 5.26
N PRO A 63 -4.23 -13.59 5.77
CA PRO A 63 -5.32 -13.12 4.92
C PRO A 63 -4.86 -11.97 4.02
N TYR A 64 -5.26 -11.95 2.75
CA TYR A 64 -4.94 -10.85 1.83
C TYR A 64 -5.86 -9.65 2.10
N ASP A 65 -5.56 -8.94 3.18
CA ASP A 65 -6.44 -7.91 3.75
C ASP A 65 -5.69 -6.56 3.89
N PRO A 66 -6.23 -5.47 3.33
CA PRO A 66 -5.65 -4.13 3.52
C PRO A 66 -5.53 -3.72 4.99
N VAL A 67 -6.41 -4.17 5.88
CA VAL A 67 -6.36 -3.82 7.31
C VAL A 67 -5.06 -4.32 7.93
N ILE A 68 -4.60 -5.51 7.54
CA ILE A 68 -3.34 -6.08 8.00
C ILE A 68 -2.17 -5.28 7.41
N ALA A 69 -2.17 -5.07 6.09
CA ALA A 69 -1.07 -4.40 5.39
C ALA A 69 -0.91 -2.91 5.73
N LEU A 70 -2.02 -2.19 5.84
CA LEU A 70 -2.03 -0.73 6.00
C LEU A 70 -2.03 -0.31 7.47
N LEU A 71 -2.68 -1.08 8.34
CA LEU A 71 -2.86 -0.72 9.76
C LEU A 71 -2.11 -1.63 10.73
N GLY A 72 -1.57 -2.77 10.27
CA GLY A 72 -0.86 -3.72 11.13
C GLY A 72 -1.77 -4.36 12.19
N ILE A 73 -3.08 -4.40 11.93
CA ILE A 73 -4.07 -5.04 12.79
C ILE A 73 -4.18 -6.49 12.34
N TYR A 74 -3.65 -7.40 13.14
CA TYR A 74 -3.65 -8.83 12.84
C TYR A 74 -4.90 -9.50 13.42
N PRO A 75 -5.38 -10.60 12.79
CA PRO A 75 -6.34 -11.50 13.41
C PRO A 75 -5.82 -11.95 14.79
N ARG A 76 -6.74 -12.23 15.71
CA ARG A 76 -6.38 -12.70 17.06
C ARG A 76 -5.77 -14.10 17.07
N ASP A 77 -5.78 -14.77 15.93
CA ASP A 77 -5.28 -16.12 15.73
C ASP A 77 -3.75 -16.13 15.95
N THR A 78 -3.31 -17.03 16.83
CA THR A 78 -2.04 -16.98 17.56
C THR A 78 -0.77 -17.12 16.71
N GLY A 79 -0.83 -17.80 15.56
CA GLY A 79 0.34 -18.02 14.70
C GLY A 79 0.84 -16.74 14.00
N VAL A 80 -0.08 -15.89 13.57
CA VAL A 80 0.25 -14.64 12.86
C VAL A 80 0.88 -13.61 13.78
N LEU A 81 0.40 -13.52 15.03
CA LEU A 81 0.94 -12.60 16.02
C LEU A 81 2.41 -12.87 16.33
N MET A 82 2.84 -14.14 16.29
CA MET A 82 4.25 -14.52 16.46
C MET A 82 5.15 -13.99 15.35
N HIS A 83 4.63 -13.85 14.13
CA HIS A 83 5.38 -13.34 12.98
C HIS A 83 5.29 -11.82 12.82
N ARG A 84 4.61 -11.10 13.73
CA ARG A 84 4.43 -9.64 13.67
C ARG A 84 5.75 -8.89 13.55
N GLY A 85 6.80 -9.36 14.22
CA GLY A 85 8.15 -8.78 14.15
C GLY A 85 8.76 -8.83 12.75
N THR A 86 8.40 -9.83 11.95
CA THR A 86 8.85 -10.00 10.56
C THR A 86 7.91 -9.30 9.58
N CYS A 87 6.59 -9.41 9.77
CA CYS A 87 5.59 -8.85 8.86
C CYS A 87 5.55 -7.32 8.89
N THR A 88 5.65 -6.70 10.06
CA THR A 88 5.50 -5.24 10.21
C THR A 88 6.57 -4.47 9.44
N PRO A 89 7.88 -4.78 9.55
CA PRO A 89 8.90 -4.13 8.73
C PRO A 89 8.69 -4.27 7.22
N MET A 90 8.21 -5.43 6.76
CA MET A 90 7.93 -5.65 5.34
C MET A 90 6.77 -4.79 4.84
N PHE A 91 5.67 -4.72 5.60
CA PHE A 91 4.57 -3.82 5.27
C PHE A 91 5.02 -2.36 5.24
N MET A 92 5.81 -1.93 6.23
CA MET A 92 6.39 -0.58 6.26
C MET A 92 7.31 -0.30 5.06
N ALA A 93 8.10 -1.29 4.62
CA ALA A 93 8.93 -1.18 3.44
C ALA A 93 8.08 -1.05 2.16
N ALA A 94 7.05 -1.87 2.01
CA ALA A 94 6.13 -1.80 0.88
C ALA A 94 5.41 -0.44 0.82
N LEU A 95 4.87 0.03 1.94
CA LEU A 95 4.24 1.34 2.03
C LEU A 95 5.24 2.46 1.72
N SER A 96 6.47 2.38 2.23
CA SER A 96 7.51 3.36 1.92
C SER A 96 7.84 3.40 0.41
N THR A 97 7.87 2.23 -0.25
CA THR A 97 8.07 2.13 -1.71
C THR A 97 6.90 2.77 -2.47
N ILE A 98 5.66 2.52 -2.06
CA ILE A 98 4.47 3.15 -2.64
C ILE A 98 4.52 4.67 -2.47
N ALA A 99 4.91 5.15 -1.28
CA ALA A 99 5.02 6.57 -0.96
C ALA A 99 6.10 7.29 -1.79
N LYS A 100 7.25 6.63 -1.99
CA LYS A 100 8.37 7.17 -2.78
C LYS A 100 7.97 7.32 -4.26
N THR A 101 7.30 6.31 -4.82
CA THR A 101 6.91 6.25 -6.24
C THR A 101 5.50 6.79 -6.52
N TRP A 102 4.94 7.56 -5.58
CA TRP A 102 3.53 7.94 -5.61
C TRP A 102 3.11 8.76 -6.84
N LYS A 103 4.01 9.63 -7.33
CA LYS A 103 3.79 10.46 -8.53
C LYS A 103 4.40 9.85 -9.80
N GLU A 104 5.08 8.72 -9.67
CA GLU A 104 5.66 8.02 -10.81
C GLU A 104 4.62 7.03 -11.35
N PRO A 105 4.38 7.00 -12.67
CA PRO A 105 3.39 6.10 -13.26
C PRO A 105 3.78 4.62 -13.13
N LYS A 106 5.07 4.32 -12.88
CA LYS A 106 5.58 2.95 -12.76
C LYS A 106 5.90 2.58 -11.31
N CYS A 107 5.45 1.39 -10.90
CA CYS A 107 6.03 0.70 -9.76
C CYS A 107 7.47 0.26 -10.13
N PRO A 108 8.44 0.30 -9.21
CA PRO A 108 9.78 -0.19 -9.50
C PRO A 108 9.69 -1.70 -9.81
N PRO A 109 10.44 -2.19 -10.82
CA PRO A 109 10.38 -3.59 -11.21
C PRO A 109 10.89 -4.47 -10.07
N THR A 110 10.21 -5.59 -9.83
CA THR A 110 10.75 -6.71 -9.04
C THR A 110 11.77 -7.44 -9.91
N ASP A 111 13.01 -7.57 -9.42
CA ASP A 111 13.95 -8.56 -9.93
C ASP A 111 13.32 -9.96 -9.80
N GLU A 112 13.55 -10.79 -10.83
CA GLU A 112 13.16 -12.21 -10.87
C GLU A 112 13.79 -13.01 -9.72
#